data_AF-A0A7X6RNH3-F1
#
_entry.id   AF-A0A7X6RNH3-F1
#
_cell.length_a   1.000
_cell.length_b   1.000
_cell.length_c   1.000
_cell.angle_alpha   90.00
_cell.angle_beta   90.00
_cell.angle_gamma   90.00
#
_symmetry.space_group_name_H-M   'P 1'
#
loop_
_entity.id
_entity.type
_entity.pdbx_description
1 polymer ?
#
loop_
_entity_poly.entity_id
_entity_poly.type
_entity_poly.pdbx_seq_one_letter_code
_entity_poly.pdbx_strand_id
1 'polypeptide(L)'
;MTTIEKAGVQTIPLPSAAWDIGSFLQNATGTIQGWGGSLLILFGCIGLIWGAVLVTLKLIASPQKEQQQAGWGKIALLVLVGGALFTGGFNIVQTIGSGGQQTIEELGGGSVIVSAWN
;
A
#
# COMPACT_ATOMS: atom_id res chain seq x y z
N MET A 1 -2.82 61.83 -44.30
CA MET A 1 -3.18 60.44 -44.62
C MET A 1 -2.78 59.58 -43.44
N THR A 2 -3.74 59.20 -42.61
CA THR A 2 -3.55 58.38 -41.41
C THR A 2 -3.60 56.91 -41.81
N THR A 3 -2.45 56.25 -41.77
CA THR A 3 -2.37 54.80 -41.96
C THR A 3 -2.88 54.13 -40.69
N ILE A 4 -4.06 53.51 -40.76
CA ILE A 4 -4.61 52.72 -39.65
C ILE A 4 -3.79 51.43 -39.60
N GLU A 5 -2.89 51.33 -38.62
CA GLU A 5 -2.21 50.08 -38.31
C GLU A 5 -3.25 49.05 -37.88
N LYS A 6 -3.39 47.98 -38.67
CA LYS A 6 -4.20 46.81 -38.30
C LYS A 6 -3.64 46.25 -37.00
N ALA A 7 -4.37 46.41 -35.90
CA ALA A 7 -4.12 45.67 -34.68
C ALA A 7 -4.18 44.16 -35.00
N GLY A 8 -3.02 43.53 -35.08
CA GLY A 8 -2.92 42.08 -35.23
C GLY A 8 -3.48 41.43 -33.99
N VAL A 9 -4.61 40.71 -34.14
CA VAL A 9 -5.14 39.85 -33.09
C VAL A 9 -4.13 38.74 -32.85
N GLN A 10 -3.34 38.89 -31.79
CA GLN A 10 -2.47 37.84 -31.27
C GLN A 10 -3.34 36.90 -30.43
N THR A 11 -3.68 35.73 -30.97
CA THR A 11 -4.28 34.66 -30.16
C THR A 11 -3.21 34.12 -29.22
N ILE A 12 -3.22 34.58 -27.97
CA ILE A 12 -2.38 34.02 -26.91
C ILE A 12 -2.92 32.61 -26.63
N PRO A 13 -2.18 31.53 -26.92
CA PRO A 13 -2.61 30.21 -26.52
C PRO A 13 -2.64 30.18 -24.99
N LEU A 14 -3.85 30.11 -24.43
CA LEU A 14 -4.00 29.81 -23.01
C LEU A 14 -3.31 28.46 -22.81
N PRO A 15 -2.44 28.30 -21.80
CA PRO A 15 -1.90 26.99 -21.48
C PRO A 15 -3.11 26.10 -21.22
N SER A 16 -3.42 25.23 -22.18
CA SER A 16 -4.41 24.20 -21.95
C SER A 16 -3.77 23.32 -20.88
N ALA A 17 -4.16 23.52 -19.64
CA ALA A 17 -3.92 22.55 -18.59
C ALA A 17 -4.67 21.29 -19.03
N ALA A 18 -4.01 20.48 -19.85
CA ALA A 18 -4.53 19.21 -20.28
C ALA A 18 -4.74 18.42 -18.99
N TRP A 19 -6.00 18.26 -18.61
CA TRP A 19 -6.41 17.40 -17.51
C TRP A 19 -6.07 15.97 -17.94
N ASP A 20 -4.84 15.56 -17.65
CA ASP A 20 -4.40 14.20 -17.89
C ASP A 20 -4.87 13.32 -16.72
N ILE A 21 -5.91 12.55 -16.99
CA ILE A 21 -6.46 11.57 -16.05
C ILE A 21 -5.38 10.59 -15.61
N GLY A 22 -4.41 10.26 -16.48
CA GLY A 22 -3.27 9.41 -16.14
C GLY A 22 -2.42 10.02 -15.03
N SER A 23 -1.96 11.25 -15.22
CA SER A 23 -1.23 12.02 -14.21
C SER A 23 -2.03 12.17 -12.91
N PHE A 24 -3.34 12.43 -12.97
CA PHE A 24 -4.18 12.51 -11.77
C PHE A 24 -4.21 11.19 -11.00
N LEU A 25 -4.46 10.06 -11.69
CA LEU A 25 -4.52 8.74 -11.08
C LEU A 25 -3.17 8.30 -10.53
N GLN A 26 -2.06 8.64 -11.19
CA GLN A 26 -0.73 8.33 -10.72
C GLN A 26 -0.41 9.10 -9.42
N ASN A 27 -0.73 10.39 -9.37
CA ASN A 27 -0.58 11.20 -8.16
C ASN A 27 -1.51 10.73 -7.03
N ALA A 28 -2.76 10.36 -7.35
CA ALA A 28 -3.70 9.81 -6.38
C ALA A 28 -3.19 8.48 -5.81
N THR A 29 -2.64 7.60 -6.66
CA THR A 29 -2.07 6.32 -6.24
C THR A 29 -0.85 6.53 -5.33
N GLY A 30 0.08 7.41 -5.71
CA GLY A 30 1.24 7.75 -4.87
C GLY A 30 0.84 8.35 -3.53
N THR A 31 -0.21 9.17 -3.53
CA THR A 31 -0.77 9.74 -2.29
C THR A 31 -1.38 8.65 -1.41
N ILE A 32 -2.24 7.78 -1.95
CA ILE A 32 -2.84 6.66 -1.19
C ILE A 32 -1.76 5.72 -0.67
N GLN A 33 -0.69 5.47 -1.43
CA GLN A 33 0.45 4.68 -0.98
C GLN A 33 1.18 5.34 0.20
N GLY A 34 1.44 6.64 0.13
CA GLY A 34 2.06 7.38 1.24
C GLY A 34 1.20 7.36 2.51
N TRP A 35 -0.10 7.63 2.37
CA TRP A 35 -1.04 7.64 3.49
C TRP A 35 -1.29 6.24 4.05
N GLY A 36 -1.46 5.25 3.19
CA GLY A 36 -1.62 3.84 3.55
C GLY A 36 -0.41 3.31 4.28
N GLY A 37 0.80 3.58 3.80
CA GLY A 37 2.05 3.25 4.50
C GLY A 37 2.13 3.91 5.87
N SER A 38 1.84 5.20 5.96
CA SER A 38 1.88 5.95 7.23
C SER A 38 0.89 5.40 8.27
N LEU A 39 -0.33 5.06 7.84
CA LEU A 39 -1.34 4.45 8.72
C LEU A 39 -0.93 3.06 9.19
N LEU A 40 -0.39 2.22 8.30
CA LEU A 40 0.06 0.88 8.68
C LEU A 40 1.23 0.94 9.67
N ILE A 41 2.16 1.88 9.51
CA ILE A 41 3.26 2.10 10.48
C ILE A 41 2.69 2.52 11.83
N LEU A 42 1.71 3.42 11.85
CA LEU A 42 1.04 3.85 13.08
C LEU A 42 0.40 2.66 13.81
N PHE A 43 -0.37 1.83 13.10
CA PHE A 43 -0.97 0.62 13.69
C PHE A 43 0.07 -0.41 14.12
N GLY A 44 1.16 -0.57 13.35
CA GLY A 44 2.29 -1.42 13.71
C GLY A 44 2.92 -0.99 15.03
N CYS A 45 3.16 0.32 15.19
CA CYS A 45 3.71 0.88 16.42
C CYS A 45 2.78 0.64 17.63
N ILE A 46 1.48 0.88 17.48
CA ILE A 46 0.47 0.59 18.52
C ILE A 46 0.49 -0.90 18.89
N GLY A 47 0.52 -1.78 17.89
CA GLY A 47 0.57 -3.24 18.08
C GLY A 47 1.83 -3.69 18.81
N LEU A 48 3.00 -3.13 18.49
CA LEU A 48 4.26 -3.43 19.17
C LEU A 48 4.25 -2.97 20.63
N ILE A 49 3.78 -1.74 20.91
CA ILE A 49 3.66 -1.22 22.27
C ILE A 49 2.71 -2.12 23.09
N TRP A 50 1.54 -2.44 22.55
CA TRP A 50 0.57 -3.30 23.23
C TRP A 50 1.09 -4.73 23.43
N GLY A 51 1.82 -5.27 22.45
CA GLY A 51 2.49 -6.56 22.54
C GLY A 51 3.52 -6.59 23.66
N ALA A 52 4.37 -5.57 23.75
CA ALA A 52 5.35 -5.46 24.84
C ALA A 52 4.67 -5.40 26.22
N VAL A 53 3.56 -4.67 26.35
CA VAL A 53 2.76 -4.63 27.57
C VAL A 53 2.20 -6.00 27.92
N LEU A 54 1.58 -6.70 26.96
CA LEU A 54 1.01 -8.03 27.19
C LEU A 54 2.07 -9.09 27.52
N VAL A 55 3.23 -9.07 26.85
CA VAL A 55 4.38 -9.94 27.19
C VAL A 55 4.80 -9.68 28.62
N THR A 56 4.99 -8.42 29.00
CA THR A 56 5.44 -8.04 30.35
C THR A 56 4.43 -8.49 31.40
N LEU A 57 3.14 -8.22 31.17
CA LEU A 57 2.06 -8.65 32.06
C LEU A 57 1.95 -10.17 32.18
N LYS A 58 2.23 -10.91 31.10
CA LYS A 58 2.22 -12.38 31.10
C LYS A 58 3.41 -12.95 31.88
N LEU A 59 4.59 -12.34 31.74
CA LEU A 59 5.81 -12.78 32.43
C LEU A 59 5.76 -12.56 33.94
N ILE A 60 5.09 -11.51 34.41
CA ILE A 60 4.98 -11.19 35.85
C ILE A 60 3.73 -11.78 36.51
N ALA A 61 2.85 -12.44 35.74
CA ALA A 61 1.60 -12.97 36.27
C ALA A 61 1.82 -14.18 37.17
N SER A 62 1.12 -14.20 38.30
CA SER A 62 1.03 -15.39 39.14
C SER A 62 0.14 -16.47 38.47
N PRO A 63 0.35 -17.77 38.75
CA PRO A 63 -0.35 -18.88 38.09
C PRO A 63 -1.88 -18.77 38.11
N GLN A 64 -2.44 -18.12 39.13
CA GLN A 64 -3.89 -17.96 39.30
C GLN A 64 -4.51 -16.94 38.32
N LYS A 65 -3.72 -16.04 37.73
CA LYS A 65 -4.18 -15.04 36.74
C LYS A 65 -3.86 -15.45 35.30
N GLU A 66 -3.13 -16.54 35.09
CA GLU A 66 -2.66 -16.96 33.77
C GLU A 66 -3.81 -17.32 32.81
N GLN A 67 -4.91 -17.82 33.35
CA GLN A 67 -6.06 -18.33 32.60
C GLN A 67 -6.96 -17.22 32.03
N GLN A 68 -6.84 -15.98 32.54
CA GLN A 68 -7.58 -14.81 32.08
C GLN A 68 -6.77 -13.93 31.12
N GLN A 69 -5.46 -14.18 30.98
CA GLN A 69 -4.57 -13.40 30.13
C GLN A 69 -4.49 -13.93 28.70
N ALA A 70 -4.11 -13.06 27.77
CA ALA A 70 -3.87 -13.44 26.38
C ALA A 70 -2.89 -14.63 26.29
N GLY A 71 -3.21 -15.60 25.42
CA GLY A 71 -2.35 -16.76 25.19
C GLY A 71 -1.06 -16.34 24.47
N TRP A 72 0.04 -17.05 24.76
CA TRP A 72 1.36 -16.81 24.16
C TRP A 72 1.34 -16.74 22.64
N GLY A 73 0.53 -17.58 21.98
CA GLY A 73 0.35 -17.54 20.53
C GLY A 73 -0.25 -16.22 20.02
N LYS A 74 -1.24 -15.65 20.73
CA LYS A 74 -1.82 -14.35 20.37
C LYS A 74 -0.82 -13.22 20.54
N ILE A 75 -0.05 -13.26 21.63
CA ILE A 75 0.98 -12.25 21.92
C ILE A 75 2.08 -12.31 20.86
N ALA A 76 2.58 -13.50 20.52
CA ALA A 76 3.58 -13.69 19.48
C ALA A 76 3.07 -13.20 18.11
N LEU A 77 1.84 -13.55 17.74
CA LEU A 77 1.22 -13.09 16.50
C LEU A 77 1.10 -11.56 16.46
N LEU A 78 0.68 -10.93 17.57
CA LEU A 78 0.55 -9.48 17.65
C LEU A 78 1.90 -8.77 17.44
N VAL A 79 2.97 -9.29 18.05
CA VAL A 79 4.32 -8.72 17.88
C VAL A 79 4.84 -8.92 16.46
N LEU A 80 4.64 -10.10 15.86
CA LEU A 80 5.06 -10.37 14.49
C LEU A 80 4.31 -9.51 13.47
N VAL A 81 2.98 -9.45 13.58
CA VAL A 81 2.15 -8.63 12.69
C VAL A 81 2.42 -7.15 12.93
N GLY A 82 2.53 -6.71 14.18
CA GLY A 82 2.88 -5.32 14.51
C GLY A 82 4.25 -4.91 13.95
N GLY A 83 5.25 -5.78 14.05
CA GLY A 83 6.58 -5.56 13.49
C GLY A 83 6.59 -5.53 11.96
N ALA A 84 5.85 -6.43 11.30
CA ALA A 84 5.69 -6.43 9.85
C ALA A 84 5.00 -5.15 9.35
N LEU A 85 3.95 -4.70 10.04
CA LEU A 85 3.24 -3.47 9.71
C LEU A 85 4.13 -2.23 9.90
N PHE A 86 4.91 -2.19 11.00
CA PHE A 86 5.83 -1.09 11.32
C PHE A 86 6.99 -0.96 10.33
N THR A 87 7.54 -2.08 9.85
CA THR A 87 8.75 -2.08 9.01
C THR A 87 8.47 -1.86 7.52
N GLY A 88 7.24 -2.11 7.07
CA GLY A 88 6.92 -1.92 5.65
C GLY A 88 5.63 -2.60 5.20
N GLY A 89 4.58 -2.62 6.04
CA GLY A 89 3.34 -3.36 5.76
C GLY A 89 2.75 -3.08 4.37
N PHE A 90 2.84 -1.84 3.89
CA PHE A 90 2.33 -1.46 2.57
C PHE A 90 3.13 -2.10 1.42
N ASN A 91 4.46 -2.17 1.53
CA ASN A 91 5.33 -2.79 0.52
C ASN A 91 5.08 -4.30 0.44
N ILE A 92 4.75 -4.94 1.56
CA ILE A 92 4.39 -6.38 1.60
C ILE A 92 3.12 -6.60 0.78
N VAL A 93 2.08 -5.79 0.99
CA VAL A 93 0.82 -5.87 0.23
C VAL A 93 1.05 -5.64 -1.26
N GLN A 94 1.87 -4.65 -1.62
CA GLN A 94 2.21 -4.38 -3.02
C GLN A 94 2.94 -5.55 -3.68
N THR A 95 3.92 -6.13 -2.99
CA THR A 95 4.72 -7.25 -3.51
C THR A 95 3.87 -8.51 -3.72
N ILE A 96 2.93 -8.78 -2.82
CA ILE A 96 1.98 -9.90 -2.97
C ILE A 96 1.02 -9.64 -4.13
N GLY A 97 0.51 -8.41 -4.26
CA GLY A 97 -0.39 -8.02 -5.34
C GLY A 97 0.27 -8.15 -6.73
N SER A 98 1.51 -7.66 -6.87
CA SER A 98 2.25 -7.75 -8.13
C SER A 98 2.66 -9.18 -8.48
N GLY A 99 3.10 -9.97 -7.50
CA GLY A 99 3.44 -11.39 -7.73
C GLY A 99 2.23 -12.24 -8.12
N GLY A 100 1.05 -11.96 -7.54
CA GLY A 100 -0.20 -12.62 -7.91
C GLY A 100 -0.65 -12.28 -9.33
N GLN A 101 -0.51 -11.01 -9.75
CA GLN A 101 -0.74 -10.61 -11.14
C GLN A 101 0.20 -11.34 -12.09
N GLN A 102 1.50 -11.37 -11.79
CA GLN A 102 2.49 -12.08 -12.60
C GLN A 102 2.16 -13.58 -12.70
N THR A 103 1.73 -14.21 -11.60
CA THR A 103 1.32 -15.62 -11.62
C THR A 103 0.09 -15.85 -12.49
N ILE A 104 -0.90 -14.94 -12.46
CA ILE A 104 -2.10 -15.03 -13.32
C ILE A 104 -1.73 -14.79 -14.79
N GLU A 105 -0.82 -13.87 -15.10
CA GLU A 105 -0.33 -13.64 -16.46
C GLU A 105 0.47 -14.84 -16.97
N GLU A 106 1.30 -15.46 -16.15
CA GLU A 106 2.07 -16.67 -16.52
C GLU A 106 1.16 -17.90 -16.69
N LEU A 107 0.11 -18.05 -15.88
CA LEU A 107 -0.85 -19.17 -15.97
C LEU A 107 -1.94 -18.95 -17.02
N GLY A 108 -2.32 -17.70 -17.30
CA GLY A 108 -3.34 -17.32 -18.28
C GLY A 108 -2.78 -17.05 -19.68
N GLY A 109 -1.51 -16.61 -19.77
CA GLY A 109 -0.77 -16.39 -21.03
C GLY A 109 0.05 -17.61 -21.47
N GLY A 110 0.23 -18.61 -20.60
CA GLY A 110 0.77 -19.91 -20.95
C GLY A 110 -0.18 -20.65 -21.88
N SER A 111 0.03 -20.50 -23.19
CA SER A 111 -0.66 -21.30 -24.20
C SER A 111 -0.60 -22.77 -23.80
N VAL A 112 -1.76 -23.39 -23.60
CA VAL A 112 -1.87 -24.83 -23.70
C VAL A 112 -1.44 -25.17 -25.13
N ILE A 113 -0.17 -25.53 -25.32
CA ILE A 113 0.22 -26.31 -26.49
C ILE A 113 -0.46 -27.66 -26.27
N VAL A 114 -1.71 -27.77 -26.70
CA VAL A 114 -2.35 -29.04 -26.96
C VAL A 114 -1.55 -29.63 -28.10
N SER A 115 -0.53 -30.41 -27.77
CA SER A 115 0.12 -31.29 -28.73
C SER A 115 -0.97 -32.25 -29.21
N ALA A 116 -1.56 -31.94 -30.36
CA ALA A 116 -2.39 -32.86 -31.08
C ALA A 116 -1.46 -33.98 -31.56
N TRP A 117 -1.46 -35.09 -30.83
CA TRP A 117 -0.86 -36.35 -31.26
C TRP A 117 -1.44 -36.72 -32.63
N ASN A 118 -0.55 -36.93 -33.60
CA ASN A 118 -0.86 -37.50 -34.91
C ASN A 118 -0.15 -38.85 -35.01
#